data_AF-A0A3Q0KGG6-F1
#
_entry.id   AF-A0A3Q0KGG6-F1
#
_cell.length_a   1.000
_cell.length_b   1.000
_cell.length_c   1.000
_cell.angle_alpha   90.00
_cell.angle_beta   90.00
_cell.angle_gamma   90.00
#
_symmetry.space_group_name_H-M   'P 1'
#
loop_
_entity.id
_entity.type
_entity.pdbx_description
1 polymer ?
#
loop_
_entity_poly.entity_id
_entity_poly.type
_entity_poly.pdbx_seq_one_letter_code
_entity_poly.pdbx_strand_id
1 'polypeptide(L)'
;MSSLDMYLSQPEVKQEPMIINRHISLKEEEKGFEAEQMLLRQKEREEMEKHQEKLRLEREEVKKARASKRHSKVAEEQEPSKNNQVRRVDYRKQGLGGLSKERRKKLKEMILQKAKNELLEERRKELRNREDHIKKQAPPFDIDGLNQMQLEEKVKSWYEHVKQLESQKYEWEQRLRKQDEEINDLTAQLCSIKGHFQKPILRKVAKPMSTDRLRAMSAAPTFTPKTGHKNPAEMKRKLSDDSNQGVKSNLNGTGGVFAKSW
;
A
#
# COMPACT_ATOMS: atom_id res chain seq x y z
N MET A 1 33.59 -0.78 23.21
CA MET A 1 32.72 0.39 23.45
C MET A 1 32.59 0.54 24.95
N SER A 2 32.81 1.76 25.47
CA SER A 2 32.69 2.02 26.91
C SER A 2 31.23 1.86 27.35
N SER A 3 30.97 1.50 28.62
CA SER A 3 29.60 1.44 29.15
C SER A 3 28.85 2.77 28.99
N LEU A 4 29.60 3.88 28.95
CA LEU A 4 29.08 5.22 28.70
C LEU A 4 28.69 5.43 27.23
N ASP A 5 29.47 4.91 26.28
CA ASP A 5 29.14 4.96 24.84
C ASP A 5 27.87 4.17 24.53
N MET A 6 27.69 3.05 25.22
CA MET A 6 26.50 2.22 25.05
C MET A 6 25.24 2.88 25.62
N TYR A 7 25.39 3.80 26.57
CA TYR A 7 24.29 4.58 27.13
C TYR A 7 23.97 5.82 26.28
N LEU A 8 25.00 6.52 25.78
CA LEU A 8 24.85 7.70 24.91
C LEU A 8 24.44 7.34 23.48
N SER A 9 24.68 6.11 23.03
CA SER A 9 24.21 5.58 21.74
C SER A 9 22.78 5.01 21.80
N GLN A 10 22.13 5.05 22.96
CA GLN A 10 20.70 4.74 23.02
C GLN A 10 19.95 5.84 22.26
N PRO A 11 19.10 5.50 21.28
CA PRO A 11 18.25 6.49 20.67
C PRO A 11 17.44 7.15 21.79
N GLU A 12 17.53 8.47 21.92
CA GLU A 12 16.69 9.19 22.89
C GLU A 12 15.24 8.80 22.61
N VAL A 13 14.66 8.03 23.53
CA VAL A 13 13.23 7.72 23.52
C VAL A 13 12.56 9.02 23.91
N LYS A 14 12.35 9.88 22.90
CA LYS A 14 11.44 11.01 23.01
C LYS A 14 10.14 10.41 23.50
N GLN A 15 9.80 10.66 24.76
CA GLN A 15 8.50 10.31 25.29
C GLN A 15 7.50 11.09 24.44
N GLU A 16 6.94 10.44 23.43
CA GLU A 16 5.83 11.02 22.69
C GLU A 16 4.72 11.23 23.71
N PRO A 17 4.21 12.46 23.89
CA PRO A 17 3.15 12.71 24.84
C PRO A 17 1.97 11.83 24.44
N MET A 18 1.68 10.83 25.27
CA MET A 18 0.60 9.85 25.08
C MET A 18 -0.74 10.53 25.36
N ILE A 19 -1.07 11.56 24.58
CA ILE A 19 -2.37 12.20 24.59
C ILE A 19 -3.19 11.47 23.53
N ILE A 20 -3.91 10.45 23.99
CA ILE A 20 -5.01 9.86 23.24
C ILE A 20 -5.99 11.02 23.03
N ASN A 21 -6.07 11.52 21.79
CA ASN A 21 -6.73 12.77 21.36
C ASN A 21 -5.88 14.07 21.45
N ARG A 22 -4.59 14.03 21.11
CA ARG A 22 -3.86 15.27 20.80
C ARG A 22 -4.54 15.93 19.59
N HIS A 23 -5.32 16.98 19.82
CA HIS A 23 -5.75 17.87 18.73
C HIS A 23 -4.47 18.45 18.12
N ILE A 24 -4.10 17.95 16.94
CA ILE A 24 -2.95 18.45 16.19
C ILE A 24 -3.23 19.94 15.96
N SER A 25 -2.30 20.79 16.38
CA SER A 25 -2.48 22.24 16.19
C SER A 25 -2.59 22.52 14.69
N LEU A 26 -3.39 23.49 14.26
CA LEU A 26 -3.46 23.86 12.84
C LEU A 26 -2.07 24.16 12.24
N LYS A 27 -1.13 24.70 13.02
CA LYS A 27 0.26 24.88 12.58
C LYS A 27 0.99 23.57 12.32
N GLU A 28 0.69 22.51 13.07
CA GLU A 28 1.26 21.17 12.86
C GLU A 28 0.57 20.47 11.68
N GLU A 29 -0.74 20.63 11.49
CA GLU A 29 -1.45 20.11 10.31
C GLU A 29 -1.05 20.84 9.02
N GLU A 30 -0.87 22.17 9.06
CA GLU A 30 -0.39 22.97 7.92
C GLU A 30 1.04 22.61 7.55
N LYS A 31 1.93 22.42 8.53
CA LYS A 31 3.30 21.94 8.29
C LYS A 31 3.32 20.52 7.74
N GLY A 32 2.48 19.63 8.29
CA GLY A 32 2.30 18.27 7.76
C GLY A 32 1.82 18.30 6.31
N PHE A 33 0.91 19.21 5.99
CA PHE A 33 0.38 19.40 4.65
C PHE A 33 1.42 19.97 3.68
N GLU A 34 2.17 21.00 4.09
CA GLU A 34 3.25 21.56 3.27
C GLU A 34 4.33 20.51 2.99
N ALA A 35 4.67 19.69 3.99
CA ALA A 35 5.56 18.56 3.82
C ALA A 35 4.99 17.55 2.81
N GLU A 36 3.70 17.22 2.88
CA GLU A 36 3.06 16.31 1.93
C GLU A 36 3.04 16.86 0.50
N GLN A 37 2.76 18.15 0.32
CA GLN A 37 2.85 18.85 -0.98
C GLN A 37 4.27 18.82 -1.55
N MET A 38 5.27 19.08 -0.72
CA MET A 38 6.67 19.04 -1.13
C MET A 38 7.08 17.63 -1.55
N LEU A 39 6.65 16.61 -0.81
CA LEU A 39 6.93 15.21 -1.11
C LEU A 39 6.20 14.74 -2.37
N LEU A 40 4.98 15.22 -2.62
CA LEU A 40 4.25 14.97 -3.86
C LEU A 40 4.96 15.63 -5.07
N ARG A 41 5.38 16.90 -4.95
CA ARG A 41 6.16 17.59 -5.98
C ARG A 41 7.53 16.97 -6.22
N GLN A 42 8.13 16.35 -5.21
CA GLN A 42 9.36 15.58 -5.36
C GLN A 42 9.09 14.28 -6.10
N LYS A 43 8.06 13.52 -5.72
CA LYS A 43 7.65 12.31 -6.44
C LYS A 43 7.29 12.57 -7.90
N GLU A 44 6.55 13.63 -8.20
CA GLU A 44 6.24 14.03 -9.58
C GLU A 44 7.51 14.36 -10.38
N ARG A 45 8.49 15.04 -9.75
CA ARG A 45 9.78 15.30 -10.38
C ARG A 45 10.57 14.02 -10.64
N GLU A 46 10.67 13.13 -9.65
CA GLU A 46 11.33 11.84 -9.81
C GLU A 46 10.66 10.96 -10.88
N GLU A 47 9.33 10.95 -10.95
CA GLU A 47 8.59 10.23 -11.98
C GLU A 47 8.81 10.81 -13.37
N MET A 48 8.85 12.13 -13.48
CA MET A 48 9.18 12.82 -14.74
C MET A 48 10.62 12.55 -15.18
N GLU A 49 11.57 12.54 -14.25
CA GLU A 49 12.97 12.19 -14.52
C GLU A 49 13.11 10.73 -14.98
N LYS A 50 12.49 9.78 -14.26
CA LYS A 50 12.43 8.37 -14.67
C LYS A 50 11.79 8.19 -16.04
N HIS A 51 10.74 8.95 -16.35
CA HIS A 51 10.09 8.92 -17.66
C HIS A 51 11.01 9.45 -18.76
N GLN A 52 11.71 10.56 -18.51
CA GLN A 52 12.69 11.11 -19.46
C GLN A 52 13.86 10.16 -19.68
N GLU A 53 14.39 9.53 -18.62
CA GLU A 53 15.47 8.56 -18.70
C GLU A 53 15.06 7.35 -19.54
N LYS A 54 13.84 6.82 -19.33
CA LYS A 54 13.29 5.73 -20.14
C LYS A 54 13.20 6.09 -21.63
N LEU A 55 12.75 7.30 -21.95
CA LEU A 55 12.72 7.80 -23.34
C LEU A 55 14.13 7.95 -23.94
N ARG A 56 15.14 8.30 -23.13
CA ARG A 56 16.55 8.37 -23.57
C ARG A 56 17.08 6.99 -23.91
N LEU A 57 16.86 6.00 -23.03
CA LEU A 57 17.28 4.62 -23.25
C LEU A 57 16.61 4.02 -24.49
N GLU A 58 15.31 4.23 -24.67
CA GLU A 58 14.58 3.78 -25.87
C GLU A 58 15.14 4.42 -27.16
N ARG A 59 15.47 5.71 -27.13
CA ARG A 59 16.11 6.39 -28.27
C ARG A 59 17.50 5.83 -28.58
N GLU A 60 18.29 5.49 -27.57
CA GLU A 60 19.61 4.88 -27.75
C GLU A 60 19.52 3.47 -28.31
N GLU A 61 18.59 2.65 -27.82
CA GLU A 61 18.31 1.32 -28.38
C GLU A 61 17.87 1.40 -29.85
N VAL A 62 16.98 2.33 -30.20
CA VAL A 62 16.56 2.55 -31.59
C VAL A 62 17.73 2.98 -32.46
N LYS A 63 18.63 3.86 -31.97
CA LYS A 63 19.86 4.25 -32.69
C LYS A 63 20.79 3.06 -32.89
N LYS A 64 21.02 2.24 -31.86
CA LYS A 64 21.87 1.05 -31.92
C LYS A 64 21.30 0.01 -32.89
N ALA A 65 19.99 -0.26 -32.84
CA ALA A 65 19.31 -1.14 -33.77
C ALA A 65 19.36 -0.64 -35.22
N ARG A 66 19.26 0.68 -35.45
CA ARG A 66 19.44 1.29 -36.78
C ARG A 66 20.89 1.17 -37.27
N ALA A 67 21.88 1.34 -36.39
CA ALA A 67 23.29 1.16 -36.72
C ALA A 67 23.59 -0.30 -37.08
N SER A 68 23.15 -1.27 -36.28
CA SER A 68 23.32 -2.70 -36.58
C SER A 68 22.65 -3.10 -37.89
N LYS A 69 21.48 -2.55 -38.23
CA LYS A 69 20.82 -2.76 -39.53
C LYS A 69 21.56 -2.11 -40.71
N ARG A 70 22.25 -0.98 -40.48
CA ARG A 70 23.12 -0.37 -41.50
C ARG A 70 24.37 -1.23 -41.71
N HIS A 71 25.00 -1.72 -40.65
CA HIS A 71 26.15 -2.63 -40.75
C HIS A 71 25.79 -3.98 -41.38
N SER A 72 24.60 -4.53 -41.10
CA SER A 72 24.13 -5.76 -41.78
C SER A 72 23.80 -5.52 -43.24
N LYS A 73 23.22 -4.37 -43.62
CA LYS A 73 22.99 -4.01 -45.03
C LYS A 73 24.27 -3.82 -45.83
N VAL A 74 25.29 -3.21 -45.23
CA VAL A 74 26.62 -3.04 -45.86
C VAL A 74 27.33 -4.39 -46.00
N ALA A 75 27.08 -5.35 -45.10
CA ALA A 75 27.57 -6.73 -45.22
C ALA A 75 26.75 -7.58 -46.22
N GLU A 76 25.47 -7.27 -46.41
CA GLU A 76 24.55 -7.95 -47.34
C GLU A 76 24.66 -7.40 -48.80
N GLU A 77 25.28 -6.23 -49.00
CA GLU A 77 25.61 -5.68 -50.33
C GLU A 77 26.69 -6.47 -51.11
N GLN A 78 27.21 -7.57 -50.56
CA GLN A 78 28.08 -8.53 -51.27
C GLN A 78 27.36 -9.76 -51.85
N GLU A 79 26.03 -9.89 -51.71
CA GLU A 79 25.25 -10.98 -52.33
C GLU A 79 24.01 -10.43 -53.08
N PRO A 80 23.80 -10.75 -54.38
CA PRO A 80 22.67 -10.23 -55.12
C PRO A 80 21.43 -11.11 -54.91
N SER A 81 20.62 -10.81 -53.89
CA SER A 81 19.32 -11.49 -53.71
C SER A 81 18.14 -10.63 -54.14
N LYS A 82 17.46 -11.12 -55.19
CA LYS A 82 16.18 -10.66 -55.70
C LYS A 82 15.06 -11.16 -54.79
N ASN A 83 14.42 -10.29 -54.01
CA ASN A 83 13.01 -10.53 -53.66
C ASN A 83 12.30 -9.23 -53.25
N ASN A 84 11.59 -8.62 -54.20
CA ASN A 84 10.74 -7.48 -53.96
C ASN A 84 9.33 -7.98 -53.62
N GLN A 85 9.15 -8.52 -52.42
CA GLN A 85 7.80 -8.72 -51.88
C GLN A 85 7.32 -7.42 -51.24
N VAL A 86 6.37 -6.80 -51.93
CA VAL A 86 5.55 -5.69 -51.45
C VAL A 86 5.02 -6.07 -50.06
N ARG A 87 5.55 -5.41 -49.02
CA ARG A 87 4.97 -5.48 -47.68
C ARG A 87 3.57 -4.89 -47.78
N ARG A 88 2.55 -5.74 -47.77
CA ARG A 88 1.17 -5.28 -47.59
C ARG A 88 1.11 -4.57 -46.25
N VAL A 89 0.97 -3.26 -46.29
CA VAL A 89 0.64 -2.45 -45.12
C VAL A 89 -0.81 -2.77 -44.81
N ASP A 90 -1.03 -3.60 -43.79
CA ASP A 90 -2.37 -3.76 -43.23
C ASP A 90 -2.75 -2.44 -42.58
N TYR A 91 -3.41 -1.57 -43.35
CA TYR A 91 -4.14 -0.44 -42.81
C TYR A 91 -5.31 -0.98 -42.00
N ARG A 92 -5.05 -1.35 -40.74
CA ARG A 92 -6.12 -1.46 -39.75
C ARG A 92 -6.76 -0.08 -39.71
N LYS A 93 -7.96 0.04 -40.30
CA LYS A 93 -8.80 1.23 -40.20
C LYS A 93 -8.93 1.55 -38.71
N GLN A 94 -8.15 2.52 -38.23
CA GLN A 94 -8.36 3.12 -36.93
C GLN A 94 -9.70 3.82 -37.04
N GLY A 95 -10.75 3.15 -36.56
CA GLY A 95 -12.03 3.81 -36.41
C GLY A 95 -11.84 5.07 -35.58
N LEU A 96 -12.41 6.18 -36.02
CA LEU A 96 -12.72 7.32 -35.17
C LEU A 96 -13.65 6.81 -34.06
N GLY A 97 -13.09 6.34 -32.95
CA GLY A 97 -13.88 5.55 -32.00
C GLY A 97 -13.20 5.36 -30.65
N GLY A 98 -12.64 6.45 -30.10
CA GLY A 98 -12.23 6.50 -28.69
C GLY A 98 -10.78 6.90 -28.48
N LEU A 99 -10.57 7.63 -27.38
CA LEU A 99 -9.24 7.94 -26.83
C LEU A 99 -8.39 6.66 -26.75
N SER A 100 -7.13 6.74 -27.22
CA SER A 100 -6.12 5.69 -27.00
C SER A 100 -6.09 5.28 -25.53
N LYS A 101 -5.87 3.98 -25.26
CA LYS A 101 -5.81 3.42 -23.90
C LYS A 101 -4.86 4.20 -22.99
N GLU A 102 -3.74 4.65 -23.54
CA GLU A 102 -2.74 5.47 -22.85
C GLU A 102 -3.27 6.86 -22.51
N ARG A 103 -3.91 7.54 -23.47
CA ARG A 103 -4.54 8.86 -23.24
C ARG A 103 -5.67 8.78 -22.21
N ARG A 104 -6.46 7.71 -22.21
CA ARG A 104 -7.52 7.48 -21.22
C ARG A 104 -6.95 7.25 -19.82
N LYS A 105 -5.83 6.53 -19.70
CA LYS A 105 -5.13 6.35 -18.42
C LYS A 105 -4.63 7.69 -17.88
N LYS A 106 -3.94 8.47 -18.72
CA LYS A 106 -3.45 9.81 -18.35
C LYS A 106 -4.58 10.75 -17.94
N LEU A 107 -5.72 10.70 -18.62
CA LEU A 107 -6.88 11.52 -18.25
C LEU A 107 -7.46 11.12 -16.89
N LYS A 108 -7.58 9.81 -16.60
CA LYS A 108 -8.02 9.33 -15.27
C LYS A 108 -7.07 9.79 -14.17
N GLU A 109 -5.77 9.73 -14.43
CA GLU A 109 -4.74 10.20 -13.52
C GLU A 109 -4.85 11.70 -13.24
N MET A 110 -5.02 12.53 -14.27
CA MET A 110 -5.25 13.97 -14.11
C MET A 110 -6.53 14.28 -13.33
N ILE A 111 -7.62 13.54 -13.60
CA ILE A 111 -8.88 13.71 -12.85
C ILE A 111 -8.68 13.33 -11.39
N LEU A 112 -7.98 12.23 -11.10
CA LEU A 112 -7.71 11.80 -9.73
C LEU A 112 -6.78 12.78 -9.00
N GLN A 113 -5.75 13.29 -9.67
CA GLN A 113 -4.87 14.33 -9.13
C GLN A 113 -5.65 15.61 -8.82
N LYS A 114 -6.53 16.04 -9.73
CA LYS A 114 -7.39 17.20 -9.51
C LYS A 114 -8.34 16.98 -8.32
N ALA A 115 -9.02 15.84 -8.27
CA ALA A 115 -9.92 15.49 -7.17
C ALA A 115 -9.18 15.41 -5.82
N LYS A 116 -7.95 14.86 -5.81
CA LYS A 116 -7.10 14.86 -4.61
C LYS A 116 -6.79 16.29 -4.15
N ASN A 117 -6.42 17.16 -5.07
CA ASN A 117 -6.09 18.55 -4.75
C ASN A 117 -7.32 19.32 -4.24
N GLU A 118 -8.49 19.13 -4.84
CA GLU A 118 -9.75 19.74 -4.41
C GLU A 118 -10.13 19.27 -3.00
N LEU A 119 -10.09 17.96 -2.73
CA LEU A 119 -10.35 17.40 -1.38
C LEU A 119 -9.42 17.99 -0.31
N LEU A 120 -8.15 18.22 -0.67
CA LEU A 120 -7.17 18.83 0.21
C LEU A 120 -7.44 20.33 0.45
N GLU A 121 -7.89 21.06 -0.57
CA GLU A 121 -8.27 22.47 -0.44
C GLU A 121 -9.53 22.64 0.41
N GLU A 122 -10.53 21.77 0.23
CA GLU A 122 -11.74 21.72 1.05
C GLU A 122 -11.39 21.50 2.52
N ARG A 123 -10.53 20.52 2.84
CA ARG A 123 -10.05 20.30 4.21
C ARG A 123 -9.41 21.56 4.81
N ARG A 124 -8.62 22.31 4.03
CA ARG A 124 -8.01 23.58 4.49
C ARG A 124 -9.05 24.67 4.74
N LYS A 125 -10.11 24.73 3.94
CA LYS A 125 -11.22 25.67 4.15
C LYS A 125 -12.02 25.29 5.40
N GLU A 126 -12.30 24.01 5.59
CA GLU A 126 -12.96 23.49 6.79
C GLU A 126 -12.18 23.80 8.07
N LEU A 127 -10.86 23.58 8.06
CA LEU A 127 -9.99 23.89 9.19
C LEU A 127 -9.98 25.38 9.53
N ARG A 128 -9.88 26.26 8.52
CA ARG A 128 -9.99 27.72 8.72
C ARG A 128 -11.35 28.13 9.27
N ASN A 129 -12.43 27.61 8.67
CA ASN A 129 -13.78 27.88 9.14
C ASN A 129 -13.98 27.38 10.58
N ARG A 130 -13.38 26.24 10.94
CA ARG A 130 -13.38 25.71 12.31
C ARG A 130 -12.65 26.64 13.26
N GLU A 131 -11.47 27.14 12.91
CA GLU A 131 -10.77 28.13 13.74
C GLU A 131 -11.58 29.40 13.90
N ASP A 132 -12.12 29.94 12.81
CA ASP A 132 -12.88 31.18 12.83
C ASP A 132 -14.16 31.02 13.65
N HIS A 133 -14.79 29.85 13.60
CA HIS A 133 -15.92 29.50 14.46
C HIS A 133 -15.51 29.43 15.93
N ILE A 134 -14.40 28.76 16.27
CA ILE A 134 -13.89 28.66 17.64
C ILE A 134 -13.53 30.05 18.18
N LYS A 135 -12.83 30.89 17.40
CA LYS A 135 -12.49 32.26 17.80
C LYS A 135 -13.73 33.12 18.06
N LYS A 136 -14.82 32.91 17.31
CA LYS A 136 -16.11 33.59 17.54
C LYS A 136 -16.83 33.08 18.80
N GLN A 137 -16.82 31.78 19.04
CA GLN A 137 -17.53 31.16 20.18
C GLN A 137 -16.78 31.28 21.51
N ALA A 138 -15.46 31.24 21.45
CA ALA A 138 -14.55 31.30 22.59
C ALA A 138 -13.44 32.34 22.31
N PRO A 139 -13.76 33.64 22.38
CA PRO A 139 -12.74 34.68 22.30
C PRO A 139 -11.73 34.56 23.45
N PRO A 140 -10.52 35.11 23.30
CA PRO A 140 -9.52 35.13 24.37
C PRO A 140 -10.10 35.71 25.66
N PHE A 141 -9.87 35.01 26.77
CA PHE A 141 -10.36 35.41 28.08
C PHE A 141 -9.40 36.41 28.72
N ASP A 142 -9.65 37.69 28.50
CA ASP A 142 -8.87 38.78 29.09
C ASP A 142 -9.37 39.10 30.51
N ILE A 143 -8.49 39.10 31.50
CA ILE A 143 -8.82 39.40 32.90
C ILE A 143 -8.15 40.68 33.41
N ASP A 144 -7.33 41.32 32.57
CA ASP A 144 -6.48 42.42 33.01
C ASP A 144 -7.30 43.69 33.22
N GLY A 145 -7.13 44.33 34.39
CA GLY A 145 -7.76 45.61 34.73
C GLY A 145 -9.23 45.54 35.20
N LEU A 146 -9.77 44.35 35.44
CA LEU A 146 -11.15 44.18 35.94
C LEU A 146 -11.23 44.32 37.48
N ASN A 147 -12.24 45.03 37.97
CA ASN A 147 -12.58 45.07 39.39
C ASN A 147 -13.27 43.78 39.84
N GLN A 148 -13.26 43.48 41.15
CA GLN A 148 -13.83 42.23 41.71
C GLN A 148 -15.28 41.98 41.27
N MET A 149 -16.15 42.99 41.34
CA MET A 149 -17.55 42.84 40.90
C MET A 149 -17.67 42.51 39.40
N GLN A 150 -16.85 43.15 38.56
CA GLN A 150 -16.84 42.91 37.12
C GLN A 150 -16.32 41.51 36.79
N LEU A 151 -15.35 41.02 37.57
CA LEU A 151 -14.83 39.66 37.43
C LEU A 151 -15.90 38.62 37.79
N GLU A 152 -16.65 38.81 38.89
CA GLU A 152 -17.74 37.93 39.29
C GLU A 152 -18.87 37.86 38.25
N GLU A 153 -19.26 39.01 37.69
CA GLU A 153 -20.26 39.09 36.61
C GLU A 153 -19.77 38.36 35.35
N LYS A 154 -18.52 38.59 34.96
CA LYS A 154 -17.91 37.94 33.79
C LYS A 154 -17.89 36.42 33.95
N VAL A 155 -17.49 35.90 35.11
CA VAL A 155 -17.47 34.45 35.38
C VAL A 155 -18.88 33.85 35.29
N LYS A 156 -19.90 34.51 35.85
CA LYS A 156 -21.29 34.05 35.77
C LYS A 156 -21.80 34.01 34.32
N SER A 157 -21.54 35.05 33.53
CA SER A 157 -21.90 35.11 32.12
C SER A 157 -21.25 33.98 31.31
N TRP A 158 -19.96 33.72 31.52
CA TRP A 158 -19.26 32.62 30.85
C TRP A 158 -19.76 31.24 31.29
N TYR A 159 -20.14 31.06 32.54
CA TYR A 159 -20.75 29.82 33.01
C TYR A 159 -22.09 29.54 32.32
N GLU A 160 -22.94 30.56 32.16
CA GLU A 160 -24.18 30.44 31.39
C GLU A 160 -23.92 30.12 29.92
N HIS A 161 -22.93 30.77 29.30
CA HIS A 161 -22.52 30.50 27.92
C HIS A 161 -22.05 29.05 27.73
N VAL A 162 -21.20 28.54 28.63
CA VAL A 162 -20.74 27.14 28.59
C VAL A 162 -21.91 26.18 28.73
N LYS A 163 -22.82 26.43 29.66
CA LYS A 163 -24.03 25.60 29.84
C LYS A 163 -24.87 25.52 28.56
N GLN A 164 -25.02 26.64 27.83
CA GLN A 164 -25.72 26.66 26.55
C GLN A 164 -24.97 25.86 25.48
N LEU A 165 -23.65 26.00 25.39
CA LEU A 165 -22.81 25.25 24.46
C LEU A 165 -22.86 23.73 24.72
N GLU A 166 -22.87 23.31 25.99
CA GLU A 166 -23.03 21.90 26.36
C GLU A 166 -24.37 21.34 25.92
N SER A 167 -25.45 22.10 26.09
CA SER A 167 -26.78 21.72 25.60
C SER A 167 -26.80 21.56 24.07
N GLN A 168 -26.22 22.53 23.35
CA GLN A 168 -26.12 22.47 21.88
C GLN A 168 -25.28 21.28 21.42
N LYS A 169 -24.16 21.00 22.08
CA LYS A 169 -23.32 19.83 21.80
C LYS A 169 -24.13 18.55 21.92
N TYR A 170 -24.89 18.39 23.00
CA TYR A 170 -25.74 17.22 23.20
C TYR A 170 -26.79 17.08 22.07
N GLU A 171 -27.47 18.17 21.69
CA GLU A 171 -28.41 18.15 20.58
C GLU A 171 -27.76 17.68 19.27
N TRP A 172 -26.55 18.17 18.96
CA TRP A 172 -25.80 17.75 17.78
C TRP A 172 -25.39 16.28 17.83
N GLU A 173 -24.90 15.79 18.97
CA GLU A 173 -24.55 14.37 19.16
C GLU A 173 -25.76 13.46 18.92
N GLN A 174 -26.92 13.83 19.42
CA GLN A 174 -28.14 13.06 19.23
C GLN A 174 -28.64 13.09 17.78
N ARG A 175 -28.47 14.21 17.07
CA ARG A 175 -28.77 14.29 15.62
C ARG A 175 -27.80 13.43 14.81
N LEU A 176 -26.51 13.49 15.12
CA LEU A 176 -25.48 12.70 14.43
C LEU A 176 -25.73 11.19 14.61
N ARG A 177 -26.04 10.75 15.84
CA ARG A 177 -26.39 9.35 16.11
C ARG A 177 -27.55 8.85 15.25
N LYS A 178 -28.62 9.64 15.14
CA LYS A 178 -29.78 9.30 14.29
C LYS A 178 -29.40 9.22 12.81
N GLN A 179 -28.56 10.13 12.34
CA GLN A 179 -28.08 10.12 10.96
C GLN A 179 -27.18 8.91 10.69
N ASP A 180 -26.31 8.54 11.62
CA ASP A 180 -25.46 7.35 11.51
C ASP A 180 -26.29 6.07 11.48
N GLU A 181 -27.32 5.97 12.33
CA GLU A 181 -28.30 4.88 12.32
C GLU A 181 -29.01 4.78 10.96
N GLU A 182 -29.52 5.91 10.43
CA GLU A 182 -30.18 5.97 9.13
C GLU A 182 -29.23 5.54 7.98
N ILE A 183 -27.98 6.02 7.98
CA ILE A 183 -26.98 5.63 6.99
C ILE A 183 -26.70 4.13 7.06
N ASN A 184 -26.59 3.57 8.26
CA ASN A 184 -26.36 2.14 8.46
C ASN A 184 -27.53 1.30 7.95
N ASP A 185 -28.76 1.71 8.25
CA ASP A 185 -29.98 1.03 7.79
C ASP A 185 -30.09 1.08 6.26
N LEU A 186 -29.87 2.25 5.65
CA LEU A 186 -29.87 2.41 4.20
C LEU A 186 -28.74 1.61 3.54
N THR A 187 -27.57 1.54 4.16
CA THR A 187 -26.44 0.75 3.67
C THR A 187 -26.76 -0.74 3.72
N ALA A 188 -27.40 -1.22 4.80
CA ALA A 188 -27.84 -2.60 4.92
C ALA A 188 -28.88 -2.96 3.85
N GLN A 189 -29.86 -2.08 3.60
CA GLN A 189 -30.84 -2.24 2.52
C GLN A 189 -30.18 -2.25 1.14
N LEU A 190 -29.21 -1.37 0.89
CA LEU A 190 -28.48 -1.36 -0.38
C LEU A 190 -27.70 -2.67 -0.60
N CYS A 191 -27.07 -3.20 0.44
CA CYS A 191 -26.35 -4.47 0.39
C CYS A 191 -27.27 -5.65 0.05
N SER A 192 -28.47 -5.70 0.64
CA SER A 192 -29.46 -6.77 0.36
C SER A 192 -29.97 -6.69 -1.08
N ILE A 193 -30.28 -5.49 -1.59
CA ILE A 193 -30.74 -5.27 -2.98
C ILE A 193 -29.66 -5.61 -3.99
N LYS A 194 -28.42 -5.15 -3.75
CA LYS A 194 -27.28 -5.38 -4.66
C LYS A 194 -26.83 -6.85 -4.68
N GLY A 195 -27.26 -7.66 -3.73
CA GLY A 195 -26.76 -9.02 -3.52
C GLY A 195 -25.28 -9.04 -3.13
N HIS A 196 -24.74 -7.91 -2.66
CA HIS A 196 -23.37 -7.82 -2.14
C HIS A 196 -23.37 -8.31 -0.70
N PHE A 197 -23.58 -9.61 -0.52
CA PHE A 197 -23.43 -10.26 0.77
C PHE A 197 -21.96 -10.15 1.18
N GLN A 198 -21.67 -9.67 2.40
CA GLN A 198 -20.33 -9.71 2.97
C GLN A 198 -19.86 -11.17 2.97
N LYS A 199 -19.09 -11.57 1.96
CA LYS A 199 -18.53 -12.92 1.90
C LYS A 199 -17.34 -12.94 2.86
N PRO A 200 -17.41 -13.69 3.98
CA PRO A 200 -16.23 -13.86 4.82
C PRO A 200 -15.12 -14.48 3.98
N ILE A 201 -13.87 -14.07 4.23
CA ILE A 201 -12.70 -14.63 3.52
C ILE A 201 -12.56 -16.09 3.93
N LEU A 202 -13.07 -17.00 3.10
CA LEU A 202 -12.99 -18.43 3.35
C LEU A 202 -11.54 -18.89 3.24
N ARG A 203 -10.98 -19.42 4.33
CA ARG A 203 -9.70 -20.12 4.27
C ARG A 203 -9.88 -21.45 3.56
N LYS A 204 -8.88 -21.85 2.76
CA LYS A 204 -8.86 -23.14 2.09
C LYS A 204 -8.80 -24.26 3.14
N VAL A 205 -9.95 -24.85 3.44
CA VAL A 205 -10.03 -26.06 4.29
C VAL A 205 -9.45 -27.22 3.48
N ALA A 206 -8.51 -27.96 4.07
CA ALA A 206 -8.00 -29.18 3.45
C ALA A 206 -9.17 -30.15 3.22
N LYS A 207 -9.31 -30.66 1.99
CA LYS A 207 -10.31 -31.69 1.70
C LYS A 207 -10.05 -32.87 2.66
N PRO A 208 -11.08 -33.45 3.31
CA PRO A 208 -10.89 -34.69 4.04
C PRO A 208 -10.26 -35.70 3.07
N MET A 209 -9.24 -36.41 3.55
CA MET A 209 -8.50 -37.39 2.74
C MET A 209 -9.52 -38.33 2.07
N SER A 210 -9.44 -38.49 0.75
CA SER A 210 -10.34 -39.43 0.06
C SER A 210 -10.13 -40.82 0.64
N THR A 211 -11.21 -41.61 0.67
CA THR A 211 -11.20 -43.00 1.16
C THR A 211 -10.10 -43.83 0.49
N ASP A 212 -9.79 -43.56 -0.78
CA ASP A 212 -8.71 -44.23 -1.52
C ASP A 212 -7.33 -43.85 -1.03
N ARG A 213 -7.13 -42.60 -0.60
CA ARG A 213 -5.87 -42.13 -0.02
C ARG A 213 -5.66 -42.70 1.38
N LEU A 214 -6.74 -42.79 2.18
CA LEU A 214 -6.73 -43.48 3.47
C LEU A 214 -6.42 -44.97 3.30
N ARG A 215 -7.05 -45.62 2.31
CA ARG A 215 -6.81 -47.03 1.96
C ARG A 215 -5.37 -47.28 1.48
N ALA A 216 -4.83 -46.39 0.66
CA ALA A 216 -3.44 -46.47 0.19
C ALA A 216 -2.43 -46.26 1.34
N MET A 217 -2.74 -45.40 2.30
CA MET A 217 -1.92 -45.22 3.51
C MET A 217 -2.00 -46.42 4.45
N SER A 218 -3.15 -47.08 4.55
CA SER A 218 -3.29 -48.33 5.33
C SER A 218 -2.69 -49.56 4.64
N ALA A 219 -2.55 -49.54 3.31
CA ALA A 219 -1.97 -50.64 2.53
C ALA A 219 -0.43 -50.58 2.44
N ALA A 220 0.19 -49.49 2.91
CA ALA A 220 1.65 -49.39 3.02
C ALA A 220 2.13 -50.13 4.29
N PRO A 221 3.05 -51.11 4.19
CA PRO A 221 3.40 -52.01 5.30
C PRO A 221 4.26 -51.33 6.39
N THR A 222 4.50 -50.02 6.30
CA THR A 222 5.27 -49.23 7.29
C THR A 222 4.71 -47.81 7.40
N PHE A 223 3.40 -47.67 7.65
CA PHE A 223 2.87 -46.39 8.14
C PHE A 223 2.79 -46.41 9.67
N THR A 224 3.85 -45.95 10.34
CA THR A 224 3.76 -45.54 11.74
C THR A 224 3.33 -44.08 11.78
N PRO A 225 2.18 -43.74 12.40
CA PRO A 225 1.86 -42.34 12.61
C PRO A 225 2.92 -41.77 13.56
N LYS A 226 3.62 -40.71 13.13
CA LYS A 226 4.53 -39.98 14.02
C LYS A 226 3.72 -39.32 15.13
N THR A 227 3.47 -40.05 16.21
CA THR A 227 3.25 -39.44 17.52
C THR A 227 4.60 -38.97 18.03
N GLY A 228 4.67 -37.75 18.54
CA GLY A 228 5.92 -37.03 18.85
C GLY A 228 6.74 -37.58 20.02
N HIS A 229 6.74 -38.89 20.27
CA HIS A 229 7.51 -39.52 21.34
C HIS A 229 8.54 -40.48 20.76
N LYS A 230 9.83 -40.13 20.86
CA LYS A 230 10.94 -40.96 20.41
C LYS A 230 11.17 -42.13 21.38
N ASN A 231 11.34 -43.33 20.85
CA ASN A 231 11.55 -44.54 21.64
C ASN A 231 13.05 -44.69 22.01
N PRO A 232 13.43 -44.79 23.31
CA PRO A 232 14.84 -44.73 23.75
C PRO A 232 15.71 -45.93 23.35
N ALA A 233 15.11 -47.03 22.87
CA ALA A 233 15.82 -48.23 22.46
C ALA A 233 16.55 -48.09 21.10
N GLU A 234 16.10 -47.18 20.21
CA GLU A 234 16.77 -46.94 18.91
C GLU A 234 18.04 -46.08 19.04
N MET A 235 18.12 -45.21 20.05
CA MET A 235 19.30 -44.36 20.26
C MET A 235 20.54 -45.14 20.68
N LYS A 236 20.39 -46.30 21.36
CA LYS A 236 21.54 -47.11 21.79
C LYS A 236 22.17 -47.96 20.69
N ARG A 237 21.46 -48.26 19.60
CA ARG A 237 22.02 -49.04 18.48
C ARG A 237 22.84 -48.21 17.49
N LYS A 238 22.63 -46.89 17.42
CA LYS A 238 23.32 -46.03 16.44
C LYS A 238 24.69 -45.51 16.89
N LEU A 239 25.12 -45.82 18.11
CA LEU A 239 26.42 -45.37 18.63
C LEU A 239 27.55 -46.40 18.47
N SER A 240 27.26 -47.64 18.00
CA SER A 240 28.26 -48.71 17.92
C SER A 240 28.85 -48.96 16.52
N ASP A 241 28.26 -48.43 15.45
CA ASP A 241 28.58 -48.89 14.09
C ASP A 241 29.39 -47.89 13.24
N ASP A 242 29.76 -46.72 13.78
CA ASP A 242 30.38 -45.63 13.00
C ASP A 242 31.93 -45.63 13.03
N SER A 243 32.54 -46.81 13.07
CA SER A 243 34.00 -46.98 12.98
C SER A 243 34.41 -47.97 11.89
N ASN A 244 34.06 -47.71 10.63
CA ASN A 244 34.83 -48.23 9.50
C ASN A 244 34.55 -47.51 8.18
N GLN A 245 35.64 -47.08 7.53
CA GLN A 245 35.76 -46.65 6.12
C GLN A 245 35.15 -45.27 5.77
N GLY A 246 35.82 -44.36 5.07
CA GLY A 246 36.99 -44.49 4.22
C GLY A 246 36.80 -43.59 2.98
N VAL A 247 37.67 -42.60 2.86
CA VAL A 247 37.81 -41.58 1.81
C VAL A 247 37.55 -42.07 0.36
N LYS A 248 36.87 -41.24 -0.46
CA LYS A 248 37.18 -40.88 -1.89
C LYS A 248 35.96 -40.19 -2.54
N SER A 249 35.98 -38.87 -2.75
CA SER A 249 36.49 -38.10 -3.91
C SER A 249 35.53 -38.03 -5.12
N ASN A 250 35.14 -36.79 -5.38
CA ASN A 250 34.42 -36.21 -6.52
C ASN A 250 35.04 -36.58 -7.89
N LEU A 251 34.23 -36.78 -8.95
CA LEU A 251 34.63 -36.56 -10.35
C LEU A 251 33.41 -36.52 -11.31
N ASN A 252 33.58 -35.69 -12.33
CA ASN A 252 32.60 -35.14 -13.28
C ASN A 252 32.05 -36.14 -14.31
N GLY A 253 30.99 -35.76 -15.05
CA GLY A 253 30.79 -36.29 -16.41
C GLY A 253 29.37 -36.23 -17.00
N THR A 254 29.11 -35.17 -17.77
CA THR A 254 28.50 -35.21 -19.13
C THR A 254 27.24 -36.01 -19.46
N GLY A 255 26.26 -35.30 -20.04
CA GLY A 255 25.60 -35.72 -21.28
C GLY A 255 24.16 -36.24 -21.17
N GLY A 256 23.26 -35.72 -22.02
CA GLY A 256 21.99 -36.40 -22.29
C GLY A 256 20.82 -35.48 -22.63
N VAL A 257 20.78 -35.00 -23.88
CA VAL A 257 19.56 -34.49 -24.54
C VAL A 257 18.64 -35.68 -24.83
N PHE A 258 17.32 -35.58 -24.60
CA PHE A 258 16.21 -36.22 -25.36
C PHE A 258 14.87 -35.80 -24.70
N ALA A 259 14.04 -34.98 -25.34
CA ALA A 259 12.99 -35.31 -26.32
C ALA A 259 11.63 -35.71 -25.69
N LYS A 260 10.59 -35.08 -26.28
CA LYS A 260 9.15 -35.19 -26.01
C LYS A 260 8.61 -36.59 -26.29
N SER A 261 7.61 -37.04 -25.53
CA SER A 261 6.49 -37.87 -26.05
C SER A 261 5.38 -38.08 -25.00
N TRP A 262 4.15 -37.82 -25.43
CA TRP A 262 2.80 -38.06 -24.83
C TRP A 262 2.41 -37.35 -23.53
#